data_AF-A0A3D2VNP3-F1
#
_entry.id   AF-A0A3D2VNP3-F1
#
_cell.length_a   1.000
_cell.length_b   1.000
_cell.length_c   1.000
_cell.angle_alpha   90.00
_cell.angle_beta   90.00
_cell.angle_gamma   90.00
#
_symmetry.space_group_name_H-M   'P 1'
#
loop_
_entity.id
_entity.type
_entity.pdbx_description
1 polymer ?
#
loop_
_entity_poly.entity_id
_entity_poly.type
_entity_poly.pdbx_seq_one_letter_code
_entity_poly.pdbx_strand_id
1 'polypeptide(L)'
;AEYLQVVDPFRKGSAQVDFQIRNVGNIRLSGTGTVRIRDVAGRQVGQPASFTFSDVLPKSRVNESLIVQDVAPVGLLRADIEITPVAPVGVSVSADDLTPVRESVWFPAFSLTVGLVFLGILLSTFFWWARRSGWWRRVLPQRSPPSPTDSSDAVVADDEYLGVS
;
A
#
# COMPACT_ATOMS: atom_id res chain seq x y z
N ALA A 1 2.35 12.82 2.94
CA ALA A 1 3.72 12.36 2.61
C ALA A 1 3.60 11.26 1.57
N GLU A 2 4.30 11.43 0.46
CA GLU A 2 4.32 10.54 -0.70
C GLU A 2 5.78 10.27 -1.09
N TYR A 3 6.10 9.04 -1.47
CA TYR A 3 7.45 8.68 -1.92
C TYR A 3 7.57 8.90 -3.42
N LEU A 4 8.52 9.75 -3.84
CA LEU A 4 8.83 10.00 -5.24
C LEU A 4 9.92 9.02 -5.68
N GLN A 5 9.52 8.02 -6.45
CA GLN A 5 10.41 6.95 -6.90
C GLN A 5 11.37 7.44 -8.01
N VAL A 6 12.65 7.09 -7.88
CA VAL A 6 13.63 7.12 -8.98
C VAL A 6 13.56 5.78 -9.70
N VAL A 7 13.66 5.78 -11.05
CA VAL A 7 13.51 4.61 -11.95
C VAL A 7 14.44 3.43 -11.60
N ASP A 8 15.45 3.65 -10.76
CA ASP A 8 16.38 2.62 -10.27
C ASP A 8 15.98 2.15 -8.85
N PRO A 9 15.55 0.87 -8.68
CA PRO A 9 15.03 0.35 -7.40
C PRO A 9 16.09 0.20 -6.30
N PHE A 10 17.38 0.35 -6.62
CA PHE A 10 18.48 0.26 -5.65
C PHE A 10 19.09 1.62 -5.30
N ARG A 11 18.70 2.70 -5.99
CA ARG A 11 19.08 4.04 -5.59
C ARG A 11 18.16 4.54 -4.48
N LYS A 12 18.75 5.33 -3.58
CA LYS A 12 17.98 6.10 -2.62
C LYS A 12 17.05 7.03 -3.40
N GLY A 13 15.76 7.01 -3.05
CA GLY A 13 14.76 7.88 -3.66
C GLY A 13 14.59 9.17 -2.87
N SER A 14 13.49 9.86 -3.13
CA SER A 14 13.09 11.03 -2.36
C SER A 14 11.68 10.84 -1.80
N ALA A 15 11.39 11.48 -0.67
CA ALA A 15 10.05 11.53 -0.10
C ALA A 15 9.56 12.97 -0.11
N GLN A 16 8.42 13.21 -0.75
CA GLN A 16 7.72 14.49 -0.70
C GLN A 16 6.78 14.49 0.50
N VAL A 17 6.89 15.49 1.36
CA VAL A 17 6.07 15.65 2.54
C VAL A 17 5.29 16.94 2.40
N ASP A 18 4.00 16.80 2.10
CA ASP A 18 3.06 17.92 2.10
C ASP A 18 2.40 18.06 3.47
N PHE A 19 2.37 19.28 3.98
CA PHE A 19 1.78 19.60 5.27
C PHE A 19 1.21 21.02 5.30
N GLN A 20 0.33 21.26 6.28
CA GLN A 20 -0.25 22.58 6.52
C GLN A 20 0.21 23.11 7.87
N ILE A 21 0.74 24.32 7.88
CA ILE A 21 1.04 25.07 9.09
C ILE A 21 -0.16 25.95 9.39
N ARG A 22 -0.75 25.80 10.58
CA ARG A 22 -1.87 26.63 11.03
C ARG A 22 -1.46 27.48 12.22
N ASN A 23 -1.60 28.79 12.10
CA ASN A 23 -1.44 29.69 13.24
C ASN A 23 -2.78 29.79 13.99
N VAL A 24 -2.79 29.26 15.22
CA VAL A 24 -3.97 29.29 16.10
C VAL A 24 -3.99 30.51 17.04
N GLY A 25 -2.90 31.26 17.09
CA GLY A 25 -2.75 32.43 17.94
C GLY A 25 -3.32 33.71 17.33
N ASN A 26 -3.11 34.81 18.05
CA ASN A 26 -3.56 36.15 17.66
C ASN A 26 -2.44 37.06 17.12
N ILE A 27 -1.21 36.54 17.02
CA ILE A 27 -0.05 37.27 16.50
C ILE A 27 0.46 36.61 15.22
N ARG A 28 1.14 37.37 14.38
CA ARG A 28 1.86 36.80 13.23
C ARG A 28 2.99 35.92 13.74
N LEU A 29 3.25 34.79 13.09
CA LEU A 29 4.32 33.87 13.46
C LEU A 29 5.22 33.60 12.26
N SER A 30 6.51 33.49 12.54
CA SER A 30 7.51 32.93 11.64
C SER A 30 8.15 31.73 12.34
N GLY A 31 9.07 31.04 11.70
CA GLY A 31 9.80 29.98 12.39
C GLY A 31 10.61 29.10 11.47
N THR A 32 11.13 28.05 12.08
CA THR A 32 11.91 27.03 11.37
C THR A 32 11.34 25.67 11.69
N GLY A 33 11.50 24.74 10.77
CA GLY A 33 11.10 23.37 10.97
C GLY A 33 12.11 22.40 10.37
N THR A 34 12.04 21.16 10.82
CA THR A 34 12.85 20.06 10.31
C THR A 34 11.97 18.83 10.11
N VAL A 35 12.11 18.20 8.96
CA VAL A 35 11.46 16.94 8.62
C VAL A 35 12.52 15.84 8.62
N ARG A 36 12.24 14.76 9.35
CA ARG A 36 13.10 13.58 9.44
C ARG A 36 12.29 12.36 9.03
N ILE A 37 12.88 11.51 8.19
CA ILE A 37 12.26 10.23 7.84
C ILE A 37 12.92 9.13 8.67
N ARG A 38 12.09 8.32 9.32
CA ARG A 38 12.51 7.20 10.18
C ARG A 38 11.92 5.88 9.71
N ASP A 39 12.64 4.80 9.96
CA ASP A 39 12.13 3.44 9.80
C ASP A 39 11.32 2.99 11.03
N VAL A 40 10.76 1.78 10.97
CA VAL A 40 10.04 1.16 12.09
C VAL A 40 10.87 0.94 13.35
N ALA A 41 12.20 0.90 13.21
CA ALA A 41 13.15 0.82 14.33
C ALA A 41 13.53 2.20 14.89
N GLY A 42 12.96 3.29 14.35
CA GLY A 42 13.24 4.66 14.77
C GLY A 42 14.56 5.22 14.23
N ARG A 43 15.25 4.50 13.34
CA ARG A 43 16.51 4.94 12.72
C ARG A 43 16.21 5.92 11.61
N GLN A 44 17.02 6.96 11.49
CA GLN A 44 16.89 7.94 10.42
C GLN A 44 17.32 7.32 9.09
N VAL A 45 16.46 7.43 8.07
CA VAL A 45 16.66 6.87 6.73
C VAL A 45 16.51 7.97 5.68
N GLY A 46 17.51 8.85 5.63
CA GLY A 46 17.56 9.98 4.69
C GLY A 46 18.26 11.18 5.28
N GLN A 47 18.49 12.19 4.44
CA GLN A 47 19.00 13.48 4.92
C GLN A 47 17.85 14.29 5.52
N PRO A 48 17.99 14.85 6.73
CA PRO A 48 16.98 15.76 7.28
C PRO A 48 16.80 16.94 6.35
N ALA A 49 15.55 17.32 6.12
CA ALA A 49 15.25 18.51 5.35
C ALA A 49 14.74 19.59 6.30
N SER A 50 15.40 20.76 6.29
CA SER A 50 15.00 21.92 7.10
C SER A 50 14.31 22.95 6.22
N PHE A 51 13.37 23.66 6.81
CA PHE A 51 12.63 24.73 6.14
C PHE A 51 12.43 25.91 7.08
N THR A 52 12.19 27.07 6.48
CA THR A 52 11.82 28.29 7.19
C THR A 52 10.51 28.78 6.64
N PHE A 53 9.61 29.19 7.51
CA PHE A 53 8.37 29.85 7.10
C PHE A 53 8.35 31.24 7.71
N SER A 54 7.97 32.21 6.90
CA SER A 54 7.75 33.57 7.35
C SER A 54 6.25 33.86 7.36
N ASP A 55 5.85 34.72 8.29
CA ASP A 55 4.70 35.58 8.06
C ASP A 55 3.32 34.90 8.05
N VAL A 56 3.15 33.83 8.82
CA VAL A 56 1.87 33.17 8.99
C VAL A 56 0.94 34.06 9.80
N LEU A 57 -0.09 34.58 9.13
CA LEU A 57 -1.08 35.48 9.73
C LEU A 57 -1.87 34.79 10.85
N PRO A 58 -2.38 35.55 11.84
CA PRO A 58 -3.29 35.02 12.86
C PRO A 58 -4.46 34.24 12.23
N LYS A 59 -4.78 33.09 12.80
CA LYS A 59 -5.89 32.22 12.36
C LYS A 59 -5.78 31.69 10.91
N SER A 60 -4.65 31.90 10.24
CA SER A 60 -4.44 31.50 8.85
C SER A 60 -3.74 30.14 8.73
N ARG A 61 -3.66 29.63 7.49
CA ARG A 61 -2.96 28.39 7.14
C ARG A 61 -2.05 28.63 5.95
N VAL A 62 -0.89 27.98 5.95
CA VAL A 62 0.06 27.95 4.83
C VAL A 62 0.34 26.50 4.49
N ASN A 63 0.35 26.19 3.19
CA ASN A 63 0.69 24.87 2.67
C ASN A 63 2.17 24.87 2.32
N GLU A 64 2.89 23.85 2.79
CA GLU A 64 4.30 23.66 2.50
C GLU A 64 4.52 22.26 1.92
N SER A 65 5.47 22.16 1.01
CA SER A 65 5.87 20.89 0.39
C SER A 65 7.38 20.77 0.44
N LEU A 66 7.86 19.71 1.07
CA LEU A 66 9.28 19.49 1.32
C LEU A 66 9.74 18.16 0.73
N ILE A 67 10.86 18.17 0.01
CA ILE A 67 11.44 16.96 -0.53
C ILE A 67 12.62 16.53 0.34
N VAL A 68 12.48 15.39 0.99
CA VAL A 68 13.55 14.71 1.71
C VAL A 68 14.31 13.83 0.72
N GLN A 69 15.61 14.06 0.60
CA GLN A 69 16.47 13.29 -0.30
C GLN A 69 17.11 12.10 0.40
N ASP A 70 17.67 11.19 -0.42
CA ASP A 70 18.42 10.02 0.04
C ASP A 70 17.61 9.06 0.93
N VAL A 71 16.32 8.96 0.67
CA VAL A 71 15.42 8.08 1.45
C VAL A 71 15.58 6.65 0.96
N ALA A 72 15.93 5.75 1.88
CA ALA A 72 16.01 4.33 1.59
C ALA A 72 14.60 3.73 1.49
N PRO A 73 14.30 2.88 0.49
CA PRO A 73 12.98 2.28 0.31
C PRO A 73 12.75 1.09 1.26
N VAL A 74 12.74 1.34 2.57
CA VAL A 74 12.72 0.31 3.63
C VAL A 74 11.32 -0.04 4.12
N GLY A 75 10.39 -0.28 3.20
CA GLY A 75 9.02 -0.69 3.54
C GLY A 75 8.22 0.45 4.19
N LEU A 76 7.79 0.30 5.44
CA LEU A 76 6.98 1.31 6.13
C LEU A 76 7.86 2.37 6.79
N LEU A 77 7.67 3.63 6.41
CA LEU A 77 8.44 4.77 6.90
C LEU A 77 7.56 5.75 7.66
N ARG A 78 8.17 6.50 8.58
CA ARG A 78 7.53 7.57 9.36
C ARG A 78 8.19 8.90 9.01
N ALA A 79 7.40 9.91 8.69
CA ALA A 79 7.85 11.29 8.61
C ALA A 79 7.57 11.98 9.95
N ASP A 80 8.62 12.43 10.62
CA ASP A 80 8.54 13.26 11.82
C ASP A 80 8.78 14.72 11.42
N ILE A 81 7.85 15.59 11.79
CA ILE A 81 7.91 17.03 11.55
C ILE A 81 8.05 17.72 12.89
N GLU A 82 9.07 18.55 13.03
CA GLU A 82 9.30 19.37 14.21
C GLU A 82 9.34 20.84 13.80
N ILE A 83 8.50 21.67 14.41
CA ILE A 83 8.36 23.10 14.11
C ILE A 83 8.65 23.90 15.36
N THR A 84 9.57 24.87 15.24
CA THR A 84 9.90 25.84 16.29
C THR A 84 9.39 27.22 15.86
N PRO A 85 8.29 27.71 16.46
CA PRO A 85 7.75 29.02 16.14
C PRO A 85 8.59 30.16 16.74
N VAL A 86 8.59 31.30 16.07
CA VAL A 86 9.33 32.52 16.43
C VAL A 86 8.37 33.71 16.32
N ALA A 87 8.29 34.49 17.38
CA ALA A 87 7.50 35.72 17.41
C ALA A 87 8.18 36.85 16.61
N PRO A 88 7.41 37.82 16.09
CA PRO A 88 7.96 38.99 15.43
C PRO A 88 8.81 39.83 16.40
N VAL A 89 9.84 40.49 15.86
CA VAL A 89 10.69 41.39 16.64
C VAL A 89 9.85 42.50 17.26
N GLY A 90 10.03 42.76 18.56
CA GLY A 90 9.32 43.80 19.30
C GLY A 90 8.00 43.34 19.95
N VAL A 91 7.60 42.07 19.78
CA VAL A 91 6.46 41.48 20.50
C VAL A 91 6.98 40.64 21.66
N SER A 92 6.64 41.01 22.90
CA SER A 92 6.92 40.20 24.08
C SER A 92 5.90 39.08 24.22
N VAL A 93 6.33 37.86 23.92
CA VAL A 93 5.53 36.63 24.03
C VAL A 93 6.25 35.70 25.01
N SER A 94 5.52 35.04 25.90
CA SER A 94 6.14 34.10 26.83
C SER A 94 6.71 32.91 26.06
N ALA A 95 7.84 32.36 26.52
CA ALA A 95 8.43 31.17 25.91
C ALA A 95 7.46 29.98 25.92
N ASP A 96 6.59 29.90 26.94
CA ASP A 96 5.56 28.87 27.06
C ASP A 96 4.47 28.96 25.96
N ASP A 97 4.28 30.13 25.36
CA ASP A 97 3.33 30.31 24.26
C ASP A 97 3.93 29.90 22.90
N LEU A 98 5.26 29.70 22.82
CA LEU A 98 6.02 29.33 21.62
C LEU A 98 6.54 27.89 21.71
N THR A 99 5.70 26.97 22.20
CA THR A 99 6.08 25.56 22.34
C THR A 99 6.36 24.92 20.96
N PRO A 100 7.46 24.14 20.83
CA PRO A 100 7.72 23.37 19.63
C PRO A 100 6.61 22.36 19.37
N VAL A 101 6.14 22.30 18.13
CA VAL A 101 5.12 21.35 17.70
C VAL A 101 5.79 20.17 17.02
N ARG A 102 5.36 18.95 17.39
CA ARG A 102 5.86 17.71 16.80
C ARG A 102 4.70 16.87 16.31
N GLU A 103 4.76 16.50 15.03
CA GLU A 103 3.77 15.66 14.38
C GLU A 103 4.45 14.53 13.63
N SER A 104 3.76 13.40 13.48
CA SER A 104 4.30 12.27 12.74
C SER A 104 3.25 11.56 11.91
N VAL A 105 3.65 11.09 10.72
CA VAL A 105 2.77 10.34 9.82
C VAL A 105 3.51 9.15 9.22
N TRP A 106 2.82 8.01 9.15
CA TRP A 106 3.34 6.82 8.50
C TRP A 106 2.96 6.79 7.02
N PHE A 107 3.88 6.34 6.18
CA PHE A 107 3.65 6.16 4.75
C PHE A 107 4.41 4.93 4.23
N PRO A 108 3.82 4.17 3.31
CA PRO A 108 4.51 3.05 2.67
C PRO A 108 5.51 3.57 1.63
N ALA A 109 6.76 3.12 1.71
CA ALA A 109 7.83 3.33 0.74
C ALA A 109 8.21 2.02 0.04
N PHE A 110 7.20 1.26 -0.41
CA PHE A 110 7.43 0.12 -1.28
C PHE A 110 7.67 0.64 -2.70
N SER A 111 8.82 0.31 -3.26
CA SER A 111 9.02 0.48 -4.70
C SER A 111 7.94 -0.32 -5.44
N LEU A 112 7.27 0.31 -6.43
CA LEU A 112 6.29 -0.38 -7.29
C LEU A 112 6.88 -1.65 -7.90
N THR A 113 8.19 -1.65 -8.17
CA THR A 113 8.94 -2.79 -8.69
C THR A 113 8.95 -3.95 -7.70
N VAL A 114 9.16 -3.69 -6.41
CA VAL A 114 9.12 -4.75 -5.37
C VAL A 114 7.70 -5.30 -5.25
N GLY A 115 6.69 -4.43 -5.27
CA GLY A 115 5.29 -4.84 -5.29
C GLY A 115 4.95 -5.76 -6.46
N LEU A 116 5.38 -5.41 -7.68
CA LEU A 116 5.16 -6.19 -8.90
C LEU A 116 5.91 -7.54 -8.88
N VAL A 117 7.16 -7.57 -8.41
CA VAL A 117 7.93 -8.82 -8.29
C VAL A 117 7.24 -9.77 -7.30
N PHE A 118 6.82 -9.25 -6.14
CA PHE A 118 6.14 -10.06 -5.13
C PHE A 118 4.80 -10.61 -5.65
N LEU A 119 4.03 -9.78 -6.35
CA LEU A 119 2.80 -10.18 -7.02
C LEU A 119 3.05 -11.24 -8.10
N GLY A 120 4.11 -11.08 -8.88
CA GLY A 120 4.51 -12.06 -9.90
C GLY A 120 4.86 -13.42 -9.29
N ILE A 121 5.59 -13.45 -8.17
CA ILE A 121 5.91 -14.69 -7.45
C ILE A 121 4.65 -15.34 -6.88
N LEU A 122 3.75 -14.55 -6.28
CA LEU A 122 2.47 -15.05 -5.77
C LEU A 122 1.60 -15.64 -6.89
N LEU A 123 1.49 -14.97 -8.03
CA LEU A 123 0.75 -15.47 -9.18
C LEU A 123 1.41 -16.73 -9.75
N SER A 124 2.74 -16.76 -9.88
CA SER A 124 3.45 -17.93 -10.39
C SER A 124 3.28 -19.14 -9.47
N THR A 125 3.42 -18.95 -8.16
CA THR A 125 3.24 -20.03 -7.18
C THR A 125 1.78 -20.48 -7.10
N PHE A 126 0.83 -19.55 -7.12
CA PHE A 126 -0.60 -19.86 -7.17
C PHE A 126 -0.97 -20.63 -8.43
N PHE A 127 -0.48 -20.21 -9.60
CA PHE A 127 -0.78 -20.86 -10.87
C PHE A 127 -0.11 -22.24 -10.96
N TRP A 128 1.12 -22.38 -10.44
CA TRP A 128 1.80 -23.67 -10.34
C TRP A 128 1.06 -24.61 -9.37
N TRP A 129 0.57 -24.09 -8.25
CA TRP A 129 -0.22 -24.85 -7.29
C TRP A 129 -1.62 -25.20 -7.81
N ALA A 130 -2.29 -24.31 -8.54
CA ALA A 130 -3.58 -24.55 -9.18
C ALA A 130 -3.47 -25.54 -10.36
N ARG A 131 -2.31 -25.57 -11.03
CA ARG A 131 -2.00 -26.56 -12.06
C ARG A 131 -1.65 -27.92 -11.46
N ARG A 132 -0.96 -27.96 -10.32
CA ARG A 132 -0.55 -29.20 -9.65
C ARG A 132 -1.65 -29.81 -8.79
N SER A 133 -2.43 -28.98 -8.09
CA SER A 133 -3.64 -29.42 -7.42
C SER A 133 -4.64 -29.72 -8.51
N GLY A 134 -4.81 -31.01 -8.82
CA GLY A 134 -5.87 -31.49 -9.72
C GLY A 134 -7.28 -31.24 -9.17
N TRP A 135 -7.53 -30.08 -8.56
CA TRP A 135 -8.83 -29.62 -8.09
C TRP A 135 -9.87 -29.66 -9.21
N TRP A 136 -9.47 -29.42 -10.45
CA TRP A 136 -10.33 -29.57 -11.63
C TRP A 136 -10.84 -31.01 -11.85
N ARG A 137 -10.24 -32.04 -11.23
CA ARG A 137 -10.77 -33.43 -11.29
C ARG A 137 -11.96 -33.67 -10.35
N ARG A 138 -12.36 -32.71 -9.53
CA ARG A 138 -13.48 -32.88 -8.58
C ARG A 138 -14.80 -32.24 -9.02
N VAL A 139 -14.87 -31.64 -10.20
CA VAL A 139 -16.12 -31.04 -10.72
C VAL A 139 -16.48 -31.63 -12.09
N LEU A 140 -16.50 -32.95 -12.19
CA LEU A 140 -17.37 -33.60 -13.15
C LEU A 140 -18.51 -34.20 -12.34
N PRO A 141 -19.77 -33.75 -12.53
CA PRO A 141 -20.92 -34.46 -12.01
C PRO A 141 -20.81 -35.92 -12.46
N GLN A 142 -20.88 -36.87 -11.53
CA GLN A 142 -21.09 -38.26 -11.90
C GLN A 142 -22.37 -38.31 -12.74
N ARG A 143 -22.23 -38.41 -14.06
CA ARG A 143 -23.29 -38.96 -14.90
C ARG A 143 -23.40 -40.42 -14.45
N SER A 144 -24.41 -40.71 -13.65
CA SER A 144 -24.89 -42.07 -13.46
C SER A 144 -25.08 -42.69 -14.86
N PRO A 145 -24.51 -43.88 -15.13
CA PRO A 145 -24.76 -44.55 -16.40
C PRO A 145 -26.26 -44.76 -16.56
N PRO A 146 -26.83 -44.60 -17.78
CA PRO A 146 -28.20 -45.00 -18.02
C PRO A 146 -28.30 -46.50 -17.72
N SER A 147 -29.22 -46.86 -16.82
CA SER A 147 -29.61 -48.25 -16.61
C SER A 147 -29.93 -48.87 -17.97
N PRO A 148 -29.26 -49.94 -18.40
CA PRO A 148 -29.69 -50.67 -19.57
C PRO A 148 -31.08 -51.23 -19.25
N THR A 149 -32.07 -50.64 -19.90
CA THR A 149 -33.33 -51.27 -20.23
C THR A 149 -33.08 -52.69 -20.70
N ASP A 150 -33.82 -53.66 -20.16
CA ASP A 150 -34.20 -54.80 -20.98
C ASP A 150 -35.61 -55.25 -20.58
N SER A 151 -36.68 -54.77 -21.24
CA SER A 151 -37.25 -55.30 -22.50
C SER A 151 -37.51 -56.81 -22.50
N SER A 152 -38.49 -57.24 -21.70
CA SER A 152 -39.11 -58.57 -21.80
C SER A 152 -40.56 -58.52 -22.33
N ASP A 153 -40.85 -57.53 -23.17
CA ASP A 153 -42.10 -57.43 -23.92
C ASP A 153 -41.79 -57.08 -25.38
N ALA A 154 -41.78 -58.08 -26.28
CA ALA A 154 -42.28 -57.98 -27.65
C ALA A 154 -41.96 -59.23 -28.52
N VAL A 155 -43.04 -59.93 -28.92
CA VAL A 155 -43.31 -60.48 -30.27
C VAL A 155 -42.60 -61.80 -30.64
N VAL A 156 -43.25 -62.98 -30.66
CA VAL A 156 -44.33 -63.53 -31.54
C VAL A 156 -43.87 -63.87 -32.96
N ALA A 157 -44.27 -65.08 -33.39
CA ALA A 157 -44.24 -65.70 -34.74
C ALA A 157 -42.88 -66.26 -35.17
N ASP A 158 -42.73 -67.38 -35.86
CA ASP A 158 -43.60 -68.49 -36.32
C ASP A 158 -42.63 -69.52 -36.94
N ASP A 159 -43.18 -70.66 -37.35
CA ASP A 159 -42.65 -71.68 -38.28
C ASP A 159 -41.74 -72.79 -37.69
N GLU A 160 -42.17 -74.06 -37.68
CA GLU A 160 -42.43 -75.04 -38.77
C GLU A 160 -41.18 -75.88 -39.11
N TYR A 161 -41.38 -77.22 -39.21
CA TYR A 161 -40.51 -78.26 -39.83
C TYR A 161 -39.22 -78.67 -39.04
N LEU A 162 -38.85 -79.93 -38.73
CA LEU A 162 -39.01 -81.31 -39.24
C LEU A 162 -38.82 -82.28 -38.03
N GLY A 163 -39.50 -83.43 -37.86
CA GLY A 163 -39.32 -84.69 -38.60
C GLY A 163 -38.25 -85.61 -37.94
N VAL A 164 -38.48 -86.94 -37.92
CA VAL A 164 -37.62 -88.05 -37.40
C VAL A 164 -37.87 -88.36 -35.90
N SER A 165 -38.35 -89.52 -35.43
CA SER A 165 -38.38 -90.92 -35.91
C SER A 165 -39.58 -91.67 -35.33
#